data_AF-A0A521KLT1-F1
#
_entry.id   AF-A0A521KLT1-F1
#
_cell.length_a   1.000
_cell.length_b   1.000
_cell.length_c   1.000
_cell.angle_alpha   90.00
_cell.angle_beta   90.00
_cell.angle_gamma   90.00
#
_symmetry.space_group_name_H-M   'P 1'
#
loop_
_entity.id
_entity.type
_entity.pdbx_description
1 polymer ?
#
loop_
_entity_poly.entity_id
_entity_poly.type
_entity_poly.pdbx_seq_one_letter_code
_entity_poly.pdbx_strand_id
1 'polypeptide(L)' 'MRYVVYGAGAVGGGIGGKLHQAGKDVVLIARGEHLRVMQTEGLRL' A
#
# COMPACT_ATOMS: atom_id res chain seq x y z
N MET A 1 -4.82 -12.26 -10.22
CA MET A 1 -3.39 -12.21 -9.84
C MET A 1 -3.27 -11.24 -8.68
N ARG A 2 -2.50 -11.58 -7.64
CA ARG A 2 -2.35 -10.77 -6.44
C ARG A 2 -0.94 -10.18 -6.37
N TYR A 3 -0.84 -8.89 -6.08
CA TYR A 3 0.43 -8.17 -5.98
C TYR A 3 0.78 -7.92 -4.51
N VAL A 4 2.01 -8.21 -4.13
CA VAL A 4 2.52 -7.89 -2.80
C VAL A 4 3.63 -6.87 -2.95
N VAL A 5 3.46 -5.70 -2.33
CA VAL A 5 4.48 -4.64 -2.30
C VAL A 5 5.13 -4.65 -0.93
N TYR A 6 6.35 -5.18 -0.86
CA TYR A 6 7.13 -5.21 0.37
C TYR A 6 7.80 -3.85 0.60
N GLY A 7 7.21 -3.03 1.47
CA GLY A 7 7.67 -1.67 1.78
C GLY A 7 6.79 -0.59 1.17
N ALA A 8 5.70 -0.22 1.87
CA ALA A 8 4.77 0.83 1.46
C ALA A 8 5.27 2.26 1.76
N GLY A 9 6.56 2.54 1.55
CA GLY A 9 7.10 3.91 1.66
C GLY A 9 6.74 4.80 0.46
N ALA A 10 7.52 5.86 0.20
CA ALA A 10 7.25 6.81 -0.88
C ALA A 10 6.98 6.13 -2.24
N VAL A 11 7.85 5.20 -2.65
CA VAL A 11 7.71 4.50 -3.94
C VAL A 11 6.68 3.37 -3.87
N GLY A 12 6.78 2.49 -2.87
CA GLY A 12 5.92 1.31 -2.78
C GLY A 12 4.45 1.67 -2.52
N GLY A 13 4.18 2.70 -1.72
CA GLY A 13 2.84 3.25 -1.53
C GLY A 13 2.27 3.79 -2.83
N GLY A 14 3.03 4.59 -3.58
CA GLY A 14 2.60 5.10 -4.89
C GLY A 14 2.29 3.99 -5.90
N ILE A 15 3.17 3.00 -6.03
CA ILE A 15 2.98 1.86 -6.93
C ILE A 15 1.74 1.05 -6.52
N GLY A 16 1.67 0.62 -5.25
CA GLY A 16 0.55 -0.21 -4.79
C GLY A 16 -0.78 0.53 -4.82
N GLY A 17 -0.76 1.84 -4.57
CA GLY A 17 -1.92 2.70 -4.71
C GLY A 17 -2.43 2.80 -6.14
N LYS A 18 -1.53 3.00 -7.12
CA LYS A 18 -1.90 3.01 -8.55
C LYS A 18 -2.40 1.64 -9.02
N LEU A 19 -1.80 0.54 -8.56
CA LEU A 19 -2.29 -0.81 -8.84
C LEU A 19 -3.70 -1.04 -8.28
N HIS A 20 -3.98 -0.54 -7.07
CA HIS A 20 -5.33 -0.59 -6.49
C HIS A 20 -6.33 0.23 -7.32
N GLN A 21 -5.97 1.46 -7.71
CA GLN A 21 -6.80 2.31 -8.61
C GLN A 21 -7.08 1.63 -9.96
N ALA A 22 -6.17 0.78 -10.45
CA ALA A 22 -6.35 -0.01 -11.67
C ALA A 22 -7.15 -1.32 -11.46
N GLY A 23 -7.81 -1.49 -10.31
CA GLY A 23 -8.64 -2.66 -10.00
C GLY A 23 -7.86 -3.94 -9.72
N LYS A 24 -6.58 -3.85 -9.34
CA LYS A 24 -5.76 -5.01 -8.98
C LYS A 24 -5.86 -5.31 -7.48
N ASP A 25 -5.84 -6.60 -7.13
CA ASP A 25 -5.71 -7.06 -5.75
C ASP A 25 -4.27 -6.86 -5.27
N VAL A 26 -4.07 -5.97 -4.31
CA VAL A 26 -2.76 -5.50 -3.82
C VAL A 26 -2.72 -5.60 -2.31
N VAL A 27 -1.62 -6.15 -1.79
CA VAL A 27 -1.26 -6.12 -0.38
C VAL A 27 -0.03 -5.24 -0.19
N LEU A 28 -0.14 -4.27 0.71
CA LEU A 28 0.95 -3.39 1.11
C LEU A 28 1.54 -3.85 2.43
N ILE A 29 2.86 -3.98 2.50
CA ILE A 29 3.57 -4.28 3.75
C ILE A 29 4.31 -3.02 4.21
N ALA A 30 3.97 -2.55 5.39
CA ALA A 30 4.63 -1.45 6.08
C ALA A 30 5.10 -1.91 7.47
N ARG A 31 5.81 -1.04 8.20
CA ARG A 31 6.28 -1.32 9.57
C ARG A 31 6.03 -0.14 10.50
N GLY A 32 5.92 -0.43 11.79
CA GLY A 32 5.82 0.57 12.86
C GLY A 32 4.62 1.50 12.67
N GLU A 33 4.82 2.78 12.98
CA GLU A 33 3.76 3.79 12.95
C GLU A 33 3.10 3.94 11.59
N HIS A 34 3.85 3.80 10.50
CA HIS A 34 3.29 3.90 9.15
C HIS A 34 2.26 2.80 8.87
N LEU A 35 2.53 1.56 9.32
CA LEU A 35 1.56 0.47 9.21
C LEU A 35 0.31 0.76 10.05
N ARG A 36 0.48 1.25 11.28
CA ARG A 36 -0.63 1.56 12.19
C ARG A 36 -1.58 2.57 11.56
N VAL A 37 -1.05 3.69 11.06
CA VAL A 37 -1.83 4.74 10.39
C VAL A 37 -2.51 4.21 9.13
N MET A 38 -1.80 3.45 8.28
CA MET A 38 -2.40 2.87 7.08
C MET A 38 -3.56 1.91 7.37
N GLN A 39 -3.50 1.17 8.48
CA GLN A 39 -4.59 0.26 8.87
C GLN A 39 -5.83 1.01 9.36
N THR A 40 -5.68 2.19 9.97
CA THR A 40 -6.79 2.97 10.52
C THR A 40 -7.34 4.01 9.55
N GLU A 41 -6.48 4.61 8.73
CA GLU A 41 -6.81 5.74 7.86
C GLU A 41 -6.72 5.40 6.36
N GLY A 42 -6.18 4.22 6.04
CA GLY A 42 -5.93 3.82 4.66
C GLY A 42 -4.70 4.50 4.05
N LEU A 43 -4.55 4.35 2.73
CA LEU A 43 -3.52 5.01 1.95
C LEU A 43 -4.13 6.20 1.18
N ARG A 44 -3.54 7.39 1.33
CA ARG A 44 -3.91 8.58 0.56
C ARG A 44 -3.00 8.74 -0.66
N LEU A 45 -3.60 8.99 -1.83
CA LEU A 45 -2.94 9.11 -3.14
C LEU A 45 -3.33 10.40 -3.85
#